data_AF-A0A6G2W3M2-F1
#
_entry.id   AF-A0A6G2W3M2-F1
#
_cell.length_a   1.000
_cell.length_b   1.000
_cell.length_c   1.000
_cell.angle_alpha   90.00
_cell.angle_beta   90.00
_cell.angle_gamma   90.00
#
_symmetry.space_group_name_H-M   'P 1'
#
loop_
_entity.id
_entity.type
_entity.pdbx_description
1 polymer ?
#
loop_
_entity_poly.entity_id
_entity_poly.type
_entity_poly.pdbx_seq_one_letter_code
_entity_poly.pdbx_strand_id
1 'polypeptide(L)'
;MDPRALLDTWLASGTLRPSTIGRYRPQVDDWLTWCETHGIHPYHVTIQHVADWCAPRLLPHLDGRGFNGPDDLAYLAETSPDVAGTHDGYITALTQYYKAAWDRGLITGIPNLTDLRAGVDRVPDQPQRLTYMERAAFFACIGMWGPDKARHYLRDRLIAYLLLEGMRPGEIVRLDSRHLYPMPDGTYDVRAPDYDFEALGPQHVLEPLTVSALKAYLPSRPTPAAGEYALILGQGGRPIVSRYPNMLIRQMASSEPTLAQRQPPVTADVVAHTGFWDTPPAGPAR
;
A
#
# COMPACT_ATOMS: atom_id res chain seq x y z
N MET A 1 9.69 20.64 -25.50
CA MET A 1 10.31 19.63 -24.63
C MET A 1 9.69 18.29 -24.98
N ASP A 2 10.51 17.26 -25.20
CA ASP A 2 10.03 15.90 -25.45
C ASP A 2 9.15 15.38 -24.28
N PRO A 3 8.01 14.71 -24.55
CA PRO A 3 7.12 14.18 -23.50
C PRO A 3 7.78 13.20 -22.52
N ARG A 4 8.69 12.33 -22.98
CA ARG A 4 9.40 11.41 -22.07
C ARG A 4 10.46 12.15 -21.26
N ALA A 5 11.15 13.10 -21.87
CA ALA A 5 12.06 13.99 -21.14
C ALA A 5 11.33 14.80 -20.05
N LEU A 6 10.08 15.23 -20.30
CA LEU A 6 9.23 15.85 -19.28
C LEU A 6 8.94 14.87 -18.14
N LEU A 7 8.53 13.64 -18.44
CA LEU A 7 8.26 12.61 -17.43
C LEU A 7 9.48 12.38 -16.52
N ASP A 8 10.65 12.19 -17.13
CA ASP A 8 11.90 12.00 -16.38
C ASP A 8 12.25 13.20 -15.51
N THR A 9 12.17 14.40 -16.08
CA THR A 9 12.45 15.64 -15.35
C THR A 9 11.48 15.81 -14.19
N TRP A 10 10.18 15.60 -14.42
CA TRP A 10 9.14 15.75 -13.39
C TRP A 10 9.33 14.74 -12.24
N LEU A 11 9.60 13.48 -12.56
CA LEU A 11 9.80 12.45 -11.53
C LEU A 11 11.11 12.65 -10.76
N ALA A 12 12.16 13.19 -11.40
CA ALA A 12 13.44 13.46 -10.74
C ALA A 12 13.46 14.76 -9.93
N SER A 13 12.70 15.78 -10.34
CA SER A 13 12.67 17.11 -9.69
C SER A 13 11.51 17.30 -8.71
N GLY A 14 10.56 16.37 -8.67
CA GLY A 14 9.37 16.48 -7.83
C GLY A 14 9.60 16.08 -6.37
N THR A 15 8.75 16.58 -5.47
CA THR A 15 8.68 16.14 -4.06
C THR A 15 7.93 14.80 -3.89
N LEU A 16 7.82 14.00 -4.96
CA LEU A 16 7.07 12.75 -4.94
C LEU A 16 7.87 11.68 -4.22
N ARG A 17 7.19 10.92 -3.36
CA ARG A 17 7.81 9.77 -2.69
C ARG A 17 8.20 8.68 -3.70
N PRO A 18 9.26 7.89 -3.45
CA PRO A 18 9.69 6.80 -4.35
C PRO A 18 8.57 5.82 -4.73
N SER A 19 7.69 5.48 -3.79
CA SER A 19 6.52 4.62 -4.07
C SER A 19 5.51 5.25 -5.04
N THR A 20 5.37 6.57 -5.00
CA THR A 20 4.50 7.31 -5.93
C THR A 20 5.17 7.41 -7.30
N ILE A 21 6.48 7.63 -7.36
CA ILE A 21 7.28 7.59 -8.59
C ILE A 21 7.15 6.23 -9.27
N GLY A 22 7.37 5.14 -8.50
CA GLY A 22 7.26 3.77 -9.00
C GLY A 22 5.85 3.40 -9.50
N ARG A 23 4.82 4.08 -9.00
CA ARG A 23 3.44 3.93 -9.50
C ARG A 23 3.19 4.78 -10.75
N TYR A 24 3.61 6.04 -10.76
CA TYR A 24 3.29 6.97 -11.85
C TYR A 24 4.09 6.71 -13.11
N ARG A 25 5.38 6.39 -13.00
CA ARG A 25 6.26 6.13 -14.15
C ARG A 25 5.67 5.11 -15.14
N PRO A 26 5.37 3.85 -14.75
CA PRO A 26 4.86 2.87 -15.70
C PRO A 26 3.51 3.26 -16.30
N GLN A 27 2.67 3.99 -15.56
CA GLN A 27 1.35 4.42 -16.03
C GLN A 27 1.46 5.51 -17.10
N VAL A 28 2.31 6.51 -16.87
CA VAL A 28 2.52 7.59 -17.83
C VAL A 28 3.33 7.08 -19.03
N ASP A 29 4.33 6.22 -18.83
CA ASP A 29 5.07 5.61 -19.94
C ASP A 29 4.16 4.77 -20.85
N ASP A 30 3.23 4.01 -20.28
CA ASP A 30 2.23 3.25 -21.04
C ASP A 30 1.31 4.16 -21.87
N TRP A 31 0.84 5.26 -21.28
CA TRP A 31 0.07 6.29 -22.00
C TRP A 31 0.86 6.95 -23.14
N LEU A 32 2.12 7.36 -22.89
CA LEU A 32 2.96 7.97 -23.92
C LEU A 32 3.23 7.01 -25.08
N THR A 33 3.41 5.73 -24.77
CA THR A 33 3.55 4.66 -25.77
C THR A 33 2.27 4.48 -26.58
N TRP A 34 1.11 4.55 -25.93
CA TRP A 34 -0.18 4.50 -26.63
C TRP A 34 -0.36 5.71 -27.57
N CYS A 35 -0.03 6.92 -27.11
CA CYS A 35 -0.06 8.13 -27.94
C CYS A 35 0.83 7.98 -29.19
N GLU A 36 2.06 7.50 -29.01
CA GLU A 36 3.01 7.26 -30.10
C GLU A 36 2.46 6.24 -31.11
N THR A 37 1.91 5.14 -30.63
CA THR A 37 1.32 4.08 -31.47
C THR A 37 0.13 4.57 -32.30
N HIS A 38 -0.62 5.56 -31.80
CA HIS A 38 -1.80 6.11 -32.46
C HIS A 38 -1.53 7.43 -33.20
N GLY A 39 -0.27 7.87 -33.28
CA GLY A 39 0.10 9.13 -33.95
C GLY A 39 -0.45 10.38 -33.27
N ILE A 40 -0.77 10.30 -31.98
CA ILE A 40 -1.33 11.40 -31.20
C ILE A 40 -0.21 12.12 -30.47
N HIS A 41 -0.12 13.43 -30.64
CA HIS A 41 0.83 14.24 -29.89
C HIS A 41 0.37 14.36 -28.41
N PRO A 42 1.17 13.95 -27.40
CA PRO A 42 0.72 13.91 -26.00
C PRO A 42 0.24 15.24 -25.43
N TYR A 43 0.68 16.38 -25.97
CA TYR A 43 0.24 17.72 -25.55
C TYR A 43 -1.04 18.22 -26.26
N HIS A 44 -1.55 17.49 -27.26
CA HIS A 44 -2.78 17.83 -28.00
C HIS A 44 -3.87 16.78 -27.79
N VAL A 45 -3.88 16.14 -26.61
CA VAL A 45 -4.82 15.06 -26.31
C VAL A 45 -6.18 15.62 -25.93
N THR A 46 -7.22 14.83 -26.20
CA THR A 46 -8.58 15.09 -25.75
C THR A 46 -8.96 14.08 -24.66
N ILE A 47 -10.07 14.33 -23.97
CA ILE A 47 -10.64 13.35 -23.04
C ILE A 47 -10.96 12.02 -23.74
N GLN A 48 -11.38 12.06 -25.01
CA GLN A 48 -11.68 10.87 -25.79
C GLN A 48 -10.44 10.00 -26.00
N HIS A 49 -9.27 10.60 -26.28
CA HIS A 49 -8.03 9.83 -26.42
C HIS A 49 -7.69 9.07 -25.13
N VAL A 50 -7.90 9.70 -23.96
CA VAL A 50 -7.69 9.04 -22.67
C VAL A 50 -8.72 7.94 -22.47
N ALA A 51 -9.98 8.16 -22.88
CA ALA A 51 -11.01 7.15 -22.81
C ALA A 51 -10.68 5.91 -23.67
N ASP A 52 -10.23 6.13 -24.91
CA ASP A 52 -9.84 5.08 -25.85
C ASP A 52 -8.63 4.29 -25.35
N TRP A 53 -7.67 4.98 -24.72
CA TRP A 53 -6.56 4.30 -24.05
C TRP A 53 -7.07 3.42 -22.91
N CYS A 54 -7.98 3.88 -22.06
CA CYS A 54 -8.50 3.12 -20.93
C CYS A 54 -9.40 1.95 -21.36
N ALA A 55 -10.19 2.09 -22.43
CA ALA A 55 -11.26 1.17 -22.81
C ALA A 55 -10.86 -0.32 -22.85
N PRO A 56 -9.73 -0.74 -23.45
CA PRO A 56 -9.34 -2.15 -23.49
C PRO A 56 -9.16 -2.80 -22.11
N ARG A 57 -8.85 -1.99 -21.08
CA ARG A 57 -8.69 -2.46 -19.69
C ARG A 57 -10.02 -2.54 -18.94
N LEU A 58 -11.02 -1.75 -19.34
CA LEU A 58 -12.30 -1.62 -18.65
C LEU A 58 -13.40 -2.49 -19.24
N LEU A 59 -13.46 -2.59 -20.58
CA LEU A 59 -14.50 -3.34 -21.30
C LEU A 59 -14.71 -4.79 -20.79
N PRO A 60 -13.66 -5.57 -20.41
CA PRO A 60 -13.86 -6.90 -19.86
C PRO A 60 -14.65 -6.95 -18.54
N HIS A 61 -14.79 -5.82 -17.83
CA HIS A 61 -15.45 -5.69 -16.53
C HIS A 61 -16.80 -4.98 -16.60
N LEU A 62 -17.27 -4.66 -17.81
CA LEU A 62 -18.48 -3.89 -18.05
C LEU A 62 -19.67 -4.76 -18.49
N ASP A 63 -19.54 -6.10 -18.45
CA ASP A 63 -20.59 -7.07 -18.79
C ASP A 63 -21.31 -6.76 -20.12
N GLY A 64 -20.54 -6.38 -21.15
CA GLY A 64 -21.05 -6.04 -22.48
C GLY A 64 -21.57 -4.61 -22.62
N ARG A 65 -21.53 -3.79 -21.56
CA ARG A 65 -21.71 -2.33 -21.66
C ARG A 65 -20.53 -1.69 -22.37
N GLY A 66 -20.79 -0.54 -22.97
CA GLY A 66 -19.73 0.29 -23.54
C GLY A 66 -18.96 1.04 -22.46
N PHE A 67 -17.99 1.86 -22.88
CA PHE A 67 -17.33 2.83 -22.02
C PHE A 67 -17.68 4.23 -22.52
N ASN A 68 -18.96 4.60 -22.37
CA ASN A 68 -19.55 5.73 -23.07
C ASN A 68 -19.96 6.87 -22.14
N GLY A 69 -19.88 6.67 -20.82
CA GLY A 69 -20.27 7.71 -19.87
C GLY A 69 -20.16 7.32 -18.39
N PRO A 70 -20.60 8.22 -17.50
CA PRO A 70 -20.50 8.05 -16.05
C PRO A 70 -21.30 6.85 -15.51
N ASP A 71 -22.38 6.43 -16.18
CA ASP A 71 -23.18 5.27 -15.76
C ASP A 71 -22.39 3.95 -15.87
N ASP A 72 -21.53 3.81 -16.88
CA ASP A 72 -20.68 2.63 -17.07
C ASP A 72 -19.58 2.59 -15.99
N LEU A 73 -19.07 3.77 -15.62
CA LEU A 73 -18.10 3.96 -14.55
C LEU A 73 -18.69 3.68 -13.16
N ALA A 74 -19.93 4.09 -12.90
CA ALA A 74 -20.65 3.78 -11.68
C ALA A 74 -20.91 2.27 -11.55
N TYR A 75 -21.32 1.62 -12.66
CA TYR A 75 -21.47 0.18 -12.71
C TYR A 75 -20.13 -0.53 -12.42
N LEU A 76 -19.03 -0.08 -13.03
CA LEU A 76 -17.69 -0.62 -12.76
C LEU A 76 -17.29 -0.46 -11.28
N ALA A 77 -17.59 0.69 -10.67
CA ALA A 77 -17.34 0.94 -9.26
C ALA A 77 -18.10 -0.03 -8.34
N GLU A 78 -19.34 -0.40 -8.72
CA GLU A 78 -20.18 -1.33 -7.96
C GLU A 78 -19.73 -2.78 -8.14
N THR A 79 -19.48 -3.22 -9.38
CA THR A 79 -19.24 -4.64 -9.69
C THR A 79 -17.76 -5.04 -9.61
N SER A 80 -16.86 -4.10 -9.84
CA SER A 80 -15.41 -4.31 -9.90
C SER A 80 -14.62 -3.16 -9.24
N PRO A 81 -14.82 -2.91 -7.92
CA PRO A 81 -14.25 -1.75 -7.23
C PRO A 81 -12.72 -1.67 -7.27
N ASP A 82 -12.01 -2.81 -7.27
CA ASP A 82 -10.55 -2.85 -7.39
C ASP A 82 -10.06 -2.37 -8.77
N VAL A 83 -10.80 -2.69 -9.83
CA VAL A 83 -10.51 -2.25 -11.21
C VAL A 83 -10.79 -0.75 -11.33
N ALA A 84 -11.94 -0.30 -10.80
CA ALA A 84 -12.29 1.11 -10.76
C ALA A 84 -11.26 1.95 -9.97
N GLY A 85 -10.79 1.48 -8.83
CA GLY A 85 -9.72 2.14 -8.06
C GLY A 85 -8.37 2.16 -8.78
N THR A 86 -8.04 1.10 -9.52
CA THR A 86 -6.83 1.05 -10.37
C THR A 86 -6.92 2.08 -11.50
N HIS A 87 -8.08 2.18 -12.15
CA HIS A 87 -8.39 3.16 -13.18
C HIS A 87 -8.29 4.59 -12.67
N ASP A 88 -8.89 4.91 -11.52
CA ASP A 88 -8.75 6.22 -10.89
C ASP A 88 -7.27 6.55 -10.54
N GLY A 89 -6.47 5.52 -10.24
CA GLY A 89 -5.02 5.60 -10.12
C GLY A 89 -4.34 6.08 -11.42
N TYR A 90 -4.71 5.51 -12.57
CA TYR A 90 -4.22 5.94 -13.89
C TYR A 90 -4.60 7.39 -14.19
N ILE A 91 -5.87 7.75 -13.99
CA ILE A 91 -6.35 9.13 -14.21
C ILE A 91 -5.61 10.12 -13.31
N THR A 92 -5.32 9.73 -12.05
CA THR A 92 -4.53 10.55 -11.13
C THR A 92 -3.10 10.78 -11.64
N ALA A 93 -2.42 9.73 -12.10
CA ALA A 93 -1.06 9.86 -12.64
C ALA A 93 -1.01 10.78 -13.87
N LEU A 94 -1.95 10.63 -14.80
CA LEU A 94 -2.04 11.51 -15.97
C LEU A 94 -2.34 12.96 -15.60
N THR A 95 -3.27 13.18 -14.67
CA THR A 95 -3.59 14.53 -14.20
C THR A 95 -2.35 15.23 -13.64
N GLN A 96 -1.54 14.52 -12.86
CA GLN A 96 -0.30 15.07 -12.29
C GLN A 96 0.79 15.30 -13.36
N TYR A 97 0.92 14.41 -14.33
CA TYR A 97 1.82 14.61 -15.47
C TYR A 97 1.44 15.84 -16.31
N TYR A 98 0.15 16.00 -16.64
CA TYR A 98 -0.32 17.17 -17.38
C TYR A 98 -0.22 18.46 -16.56
N LYS A 99 -0.40 18.40 -15.24
CA LYS A 99 -0.06 19.52 -14.37
C LYS A 99 1.42 19.91 -14.49
N ALA A 100 2.33 18.94 -14.48
CA ALA A 100 3.75 19.21 -14.65
C ALA A 100 4.11 19.79 -16.03
N ALA A 101 3.36 19.41 -17.08
CA ALA A 101 3.46 19.99 -18.42
C ALA A 101 2.99 21.45 -18.45
N TRP A 102 1.85 21.72 -17.80
CA TRP A 102 1.27 23.06 -17.69
C TRP A 102 2.15 24.01 -16.88
N ASP A 103 2.67 23.55 -15.72
CA ASP A 103 3.60 24.32 -14.88
C ASP A 103 4.89 24.72 -15.63
N ARG A 104 5.23 24.02 -16.73
CA ARG A 104 6.37 24.30 -17.62
C ARG A 104 5.98 25.02 -18.91
N GLY A 105 4.72 25.43 -19.08
CA GLY A 105 4.22 26.13 -20.25
C GLY A 105 4.18 25.28 -21.53
N LEU A 106 4.17 23.95 -21.42
CA LEU A 106 4.14 23.03 -22.57
C LEU A 106 2.73 22.82 -23.12
N ILE A 107 1.72 23.11 -22.30
CA ILE A 107 0.30 23.13 -22.66
C ILE A 107 -0.36 24.39 -22.10
N THR A 108 -1.45 24.82 -22.70
CA THR A 108 -2.19 26.02 -22.30
C THR A 108 -3.17 25.78 -21.14
N GLY A 109 -3.60 24.53 -20.95
CA GLY A 109 -4.48 24.13 -19.86
C GLY A 109 -4.36 22.64 -19.57
N ILE A 110 -4.68 22.26 -18.33
CA ILE A 110 -4.69 20.86 -17.90
C ILE A 110 -5.96 20.21 -18.46
N PRO A 111 -5.88 19.05 -19.14
CA PRO A 111 -7.07 18.32 -19.57
C PRO A 111 -7.96 17.99 -18.36
N ASN A 112 -9.25 18.32 -18.43
CA ASN A 112 -10.19 17.91 -17.40
C ASN A 112 -10.53 16.43 -17.58
N LEU A 113 -9.98 15.58 -16.72
CA LEU A 113 -10.20 14.12 -16.74
C LEU A 113 -11.19 13.67 -15.66
N THR A 114 -11.89 14.61 -15.01
CA THR A 114 -12.83 14.30 -13.91
C THR A 114 -13.95 13.37 -14.38
N ASP A 115 -14.46 13.57 -15.60
CA ASP A 115 -15.56 12.76 -16.16
C ASP A 115 -15.15 11.32 -16.47
N LEU A 116 -13.84 11.03 -16.49
CA LEU A 116 -13.31 9.66 -16.63
C LEU A 116 -13.07 9.00 -15.28
N ARG A 117 -13.28 9.67 -14.15
CA ARG A 117 -13.13 9.03 -12.84
C ARG A 117 -14.33 8.17 -12.53
N ALA A 118 -14.08 6.96 -12.03
CA ALA A 118 -15.12 6.07 -11.55
C ALA A 118 -15.85 6.62 -10.34
N GLY A 119 -15.27 7.63 -9.68
CA GLY A 119 -15.88 8.24 -8.50
C GLY A 119 -15.97 7.25 -7.35
N VAL A 120 -15.04 6.27 -7.30
CA VAL A 120 -14.85 5.42 -6.13
C VAL A 120 -14.24 6.31 -5.05
N ASP A 121 -15.08 7.11 -4.42
CA ASP A 121 -14.79 7.59 -3.09
C ASP A 121 -14.47 6.36 -2.24
N ARG A 122 -13.43 6.44 -1.41
CA ARG A 122 -13.21 5.42 -0.38
C ARG A 122 -14.55 5.24 0.31
N VAL A 123 -15.14 4.04 0.22
CA VAL A 123 -16.44 3.74 0.83
C VAL A 123 -16.41 4.30 2.26
N PRO A 124 -17.16 5.37 2.57
CA PRO A 124 -16.95 6.15 3.81
C PRO A 124 -17.11 5.28 5.06
N ASP A 125 -17.88 4.21 4.94
CA ASP A 125 -18.26 3.31 6.02
C ASP A 125 -17.57 1.94 5.97
N GLN A 126 -16.57 1.72 5.11
CA GLN A 126 -15.79 0.50 5.22
C GLN A 126 -14.96 0.54 6.51
N PRO A 127 -15.13 -0.44 7.42
CA PRO A 127 -14.40 -0.43 8.68
C PRO A 127 -12.90 -0.61 8.41
N GLN A 128 -12.16 0.50 8.52
CA GLN A 128 -10.70 0.55 8.39
C GLN A 128 -9.98 -0.10 9.57
N ARG A 129 -10.73 -0.45 10.63
CA ARG A 129 -10.24 -1.05 11.86
C ARG A 129 -11.05 -2.29 12.19
N LEU A 130 -10.44 -3.20 12.96
CA LEU A 130 -11.18 -4.26 13.62
C LEU A 130 -12.05 -3.67 14.73
N THR A 131 -13.27 -4.18 14.88
CA THR A 131 -14.08 -3.93 16.06
C THR A 131 -13.41 -4.50 17.32
N TYR A 132 -13.90 -4.13 18.51
CA TYR A 132 -13.39 -4.70 19.76
C TYR A 132 -13.41 -6.24 19.78
N MET A 133 -14.52 -6.84 19.33
CA MET A 133 -14.67 -8.31 19.28
C MET A 133 -13.78 -8.96 18.23
N GLU A 134 -13.67 -8.35 17.04
CA GLU A 134 -12.76 -8.82 15.99
C GLU A 134 -11.29 -8.73 16.45
N ARG A 135 -10.91 -7.64 17.15
CA ARG A 135 -9.56 -7.48 17.69
C ARG A 135 -9.26 -8.53 18.76
N ALA A 136 -10.22 -8.83 19.65
CA ALA A 136 -10.07 -9.88 20.65
C ALA A 136 -9.90 -11.28 20.00
N ALA A 137 -10.72 -11.58 18.98
CA ALA A 137 -10.58 -12.79 18.17
C ALA A 137 -9.20 -12.85 17.50
N PHE A 138 -8.72 -11.73 16.96
CA PHE A 138 -7.42 -11.66 16.30
C PHE A 138 -6.25 -11.88 17.28
N PHE A 139 -6.32 -11.33 18.49
CA PHE A 139 -5.34 -11.64 19.54
C PHE A 139 -5.31 -13.14 19.88
N ALA A 140 -6.47 -13.80 19.91
CA ALA A 140 -6.55 -15.25 20.11
C ALA A 140 -5.89 -16.00 18.94
N CYS A 141 -6.12 -15.59 17.69
CA CYS A 141 -5.44 -16.16 16.51
C CYS A 141 -3.91 -16.04 16.63
N ILE A 142 -3.38 -14.89 17.06
CA ILE A 142 -1.93 -14.69 17.26
C ILE A 142 -1.42 -15.63 18.36
N GLY A 143 -2.14 -15.75 19.48
CA GLY A 143 -1.79 -16.62 20.60
C GLY A 143 -1.74 -18.10 20.21
N MET A 144 -2.65 -18.53 19.34
CA MET A 144 -2.73 -19.90 18.81
C MET A 144 -1.80 -20.15 17.62
N TRP A 145 -1.09 -19.14 17.11
CA TRP A 145 -0.19 -19.28 15.96
C TRP A 145 1.12 -19.97 16.36
N GLY A 146 1.06 -21.29 16.48
CA GLY A 146 2.14 -22.14 16.96
C GLY A 146 2.93 -22.88 15.86
N PRO A 147 3.86 -23.76 16.26
CA PRO A 147 4.64 -24.57 15.32
C PRO A 147 3.80 -25.52 14.47
N ASP A 148 2.58 -25.84 14.89
CA ASP A 148 1.59 -26.62 14.13
C ASP A 148 1.00 -25.83 12.95
N LYS A 149 1.03 -24.49 13.00
CA LYS A 149 0.50 -23.61 11.95
C LYS A 149 1.58 -23.18 10.95
N ALA A 150 2.79 -22.87 11.42
CA ALA A 150 3.85 -22.38 10.57
C ALA A 150 5.25 -22.71 11.12
N ARG A 151 6.18 -23.05 10.21
CA ARG A 151 7.60 -23.25 10.55
C ARG A 151 8.24 -22.03 11.21
N HIS A 152 7.82 -20.82 10.80
CA HIS A 152 8.38 -19.55 11.27
C HIS A 152 7.40 -18.79 12.19
N TYR A 153 6.59 -19.52 12.97
CA TYR A 153 5.50 -18.95 13.78
C TYR A 153 5.94 -17.80 14.70
N LEU A 154 7.15 -17.82 15.27
CA LEU A 154 7.66 -16.73 16.12
C LEU A 154 7.83 -15.42 15.35
N ARG A 155 8.36 -15.49 14.12
CA ARG A 155 8.46 -14.33 13.21
C ARG A 155 7.06 -13.82 12.88
N ASP A 156 6.17 -14.74 12.54
CA ASP A 156 4.84 -14.42 12.07
C ASP A 156 4.02 -13.74 13.18
N ARG A 157 4.12 -14.21 14.42
CA ARG A 157 3.56 -13.55 15.60
C ARG A 157 4.12 -12.15 15.80
N LEU A 158 5.44 -11.98 15.69
CA LEU A 158 6.06 -10.66 15.79
C LEU A 158 5.55 -9.70 14.71
N ILE A 159 5.41 -10.14 13.45
CA ILE A 159 4.83 -9.33 12.37
C ILE A 159 3.42 -8.86 12.74
N ALA A 160 2.57 -9.75 13.26
CA ALA A 160 1.20 -9.39 13.65
C ALA A 160 1.16 -8.34 14.78
N TYR A 161 2.03 -8.47 15.78
CA TYR A 161 2.14 -7.47 16.84
C TYR A 161 2.73 -6.14 16.36
N LEU A 162 3.74 -6.14 15.47
CA LEU A 162 4.27 -4.90 14.87
C LEU A 162 3.23 -4.16 14.04
N LEU A 163 2.31 -4.88 13.37
CA LEU A 163 1.15 -4.24 12.75
C LEU A 163 0.28 -3.57 13.82
N LEU A 164 0.00 -4.23 14.94
CA LEU A 164 -0.78 -3.63 16.05
C LEU A 164 -0.07 -2.43 16.72
N GLU A 165 1.23 -2.21 16.50
CA GLU A 165 1.95 -0.96 16.86
C GLU A 165 1.67 0.21 15.91
N GLY A 166 0.86 -0.01 14.87
CA GLY A 166 0.57 0.98 13.84
C GLY A 166 1.54 1.01 12.67
N MET A 167 2.52 0.09 12.61
CA MET A 167 3.45 0.04 11.49
C MET A 167 2.76 -0.51 10.24
N ARG A 168 3.03 0.11 9.10
CA ARG A 168 2.58 -0.35 7.79
C ARG A 168 3.33 -1.60 7.36
N PRO A 169 2.74 -2.44 6.49
CA PRO A 169 3.42 -3.62 5.95
C PRO A 169 4.80 -3.30 5.35
N GLY A 170 4.94 -2.17 4.64
CA GLY A 170 6.20 -1.73 4.06
C GLY A 170 7.26 -1.33 5.09
N GLU A 171 6.85 -0.78 6.24
CA GLU A 171 7.75 -0.42 7.34
C GLU A 171 8.29 -1.66 8.04
N ILE A 172 7.43 -2.67 8.27
CA ILE A 172 7.83 -3.95 8.88
C ILE A 172 8.90 -4.67 8.04
N VAL A 173 8.74 -4.67 6.71
CA VAL A 173 9.72 -5.28 5.81
C VAL A 173 11.08 -4.57 5.86
N ARG A 174 11.08 -3.25 6.07
CA ARG A 174 12.30 -2.43 6.12
C ARG A 174 12.90 -2.30 7.52
N LEU A 175 12.18 -2.70 8.56
CA LEU A 175 12.61 -2.55 9.94
C LEU A 175 14.02 -3.15 10.08
N ASP A 176 14.97 -2.34 10.54
CA ASP A 176 16.39 -2.69 10.58
C ASP A 176 16.79 -3.03 12.01
N SER A 177 17.51 -4.13 12.22
CA SER A 177 17.91 -4.57 13.55
C SER A 177 18.87 -3.61 14.26
N ARG A 178 19.56 -2.74 13.51
CA ARG A 178 20.44 -1.68 14.05
C ARG A 178 19.64 -0.51 14.62
N HIS A 179 18.37 -0.39 14.25
CA HIS A 179 17.45 0.62 14.73
C HIS A 179 16.45 0.03 15.76
N LEU A 180 16.92 -0.96 16.52
CA LEU A 180 16.30 -1.48 17.73
C LEU A 180 17.03 -0.92 18.95
N TYR A 181 16.41 -0.01 19.67
CA TYR A 181 17.01 0.67 20.83
C TYR A 181 16.37 0.14 22.11
N PRO A 182 17.07 -0.69 22.91
CA PRO A 182 16.54 -1.14 24.18
C PRO A 182 16.42 0.04 25.15
N MET A 183 15.30 0.11 25.86
CA MET A 183 15.01 1.16 26.82
C MET A 183 15.25 0.68 28.26
N PRO A 184 15.54 1.58 29.22
CA PRO A 184 15.82 1.20 30.60
C PRO A 184 14.69 0.45 31.31
N ASP A 185 13.44 0.66 30.88
CA ASP A 185 12.25 -0.01 31.40
C ASP A 185 12.02 -1.41 30.80
N GLY A 186 12.92 -1.86 29.93
CA GLY A 186 12.86 -3.16 29.27
C GLY A 186 12.01 -3.20 28.00
N THR A 187 11.47 -2.06 27.56
CA THR A 187 10.83 -1.88 26.25
C THR A 187 11.87 -1.63 25.15
N TYR A 188 11.39 -1.41 23.91
CA TYR A 188 12.24 -1.09 22.76
C TYR A 188 11.65 0.08 22.00
N ASP A 189 12.51 1.02 21.64
CA ASP A 189 12.25 2.01 20.62
C ASP A 189 12.70 1.46 19.26
N VAL A 190 11.84 1.57 18.24
CA VAL A 190 12.17 1.10 16.90
C VAL A 190 11.83 2.13 15.84
N ARG A 191 12.62 2.12 14.76
CA ARG A 191 12.44 3.00 13.60
C ARG A 191 12.63 2.22 12.31
N ALA A 192 11.67 2.33 11.40
CA ALA A 192 11.83 1.81 10.04
C ALA A 192 12.49 2.88 9.16
N PRO A 193 13.59 2.56 8.44
CA PRO A 193 14.09 3.43 7.40
C PRO A 193 13.03 3.71 6.33
N ASP A 194 13.15 4.87 5.67
CA ASP A 194 12.41 5.16 4.46
C ASP A 194 12.81 4.23 3.30
N TYR A 195 12.20 4.43 2.12
CA TYR A 195 12.40 3.53 1.00
C TYR A 195 13.84 3.53 0.47
N ASP A 196 14.55 4.66 0.60
CA ASP A 196 15.91 4.85 0.11
C ASP A 196 16.96 4.57 1.21
N PHE A 197 16.51 4.23 2.42
CA PHE A 197 17.34 3.99 3.62
C PHE A 197 18.21 5.20 4.01
N GLU A 198 17.82 6.40 3.59
CA GLU A 198 18.55 7.64 3.86
C GLU A 198 18.07 8.32 5.15
N ALA A 199 16.78 8.18 5.47
CA ALA A 199 16.18 8.75 6.66
C ALA A 199 15.47 7.70 7.52
N LEU A 200 15.49 7.92 8.84
CA LEU A 200 14.70 7.14 9.78
C LEU A 200 13.26 7.68 9.79
N GLY A 201 12.31 6.77 9.63
CA GLY A 201 10.89 7.05 9.76
C GLY A 201 10.46 7.36 11.20
N PRO A 202 9.15 7.43 11.45
CA PRO A 202 8.62 7.71 12.78
C PRO A 202 9.12 6.69 13.81
N GLN A 203 9.28 7.16 15.05
CA GLN A 203 9.62 6.31 16.18
C GLN A 203 8.37 5.60 16.70
N HIS A 204 8.52 4.30 16.97
CA HIS A 204 7.53 3.48 17.67
C HIS A 204 8.14 2.95 18.96
N VAL A 205 7.46 3.18 20.08
CA VAL A 205 7.76 2.52 21.37
C VAL A 205 6.98 1.21 21.39
N LEU A 206 7.65 0.07 21.52
CA LEU A 206 6.99 -1.23 21.49
C LEU A 206 6.27 -1.55 22.80
N GLU A 207 5.00 -1.93 22.69
CA GLU A 207 4.17 -2.42 23.77
C GLU A 207 4.71 -3.75 24.35
N PRO A 208 4.41 -4.09 25.61
CA PRO A 208 4.95 -5.28 26.27
C PRO A 208 4.72 -6.59 25.49
N LEU A 209 3.56 -6.75 24.85
CA LEU A 209 3.25 -7.94 24.04
C LEU A 209 4.18 -8.05 22.83
N THR A 210 4.45 -6.94 22.15
CA THR A 210 5.38 -6.89 21.02
C THR A 210 6.81 -7.12 21.48
N VAL A 211 7.21 -6.54 22.61
CA VAL A 211 8.52 -6.78 23.23
C VAL A 211 8.71 -8.25 23.58
N SER A 212 7.70 -8.90 24.15
CA SER A 212 7.73 -10.34 24.43
C SER A 212 7.86 -11.17 23.16
N ALA A 213 7.12 -10.84 22.11
CA ALA A 213 7.23 -11.51 20.81
C ALA A 213 8.60 -11.28 20.15
N LEU A 214 9.16 -10.08 20.26
CA LEU A 214 10.50 -9.74 19.77
C LEU A 214 11.56 -10.57 20.49
N LYS A 215 11.54 -10.60 21.83
CA LYS A 215 12.47 -11.40 22.64
C LYS A 215 12.35 -12.90 22.35
N ALA A 216 11.15 -13.40 22.05
CA ALA A 216 10.95 -14.79 21.64
C ALA A 216 11.48 -15.07 20.23
N TYR A 217 11.35 -14.11 19.30
CA TYR A 217 11.81 -14.25 17.93
C TYR A 217 13.34 -14.17 17.81
N LEU A 218 14.00 -13.22 18.47
CA LEU A 218 15.42 -12.94 18.30
C LEU A 218 16.35 -14.18 18.41
N PRO A 219 16.18 -15.09 19.39
CA PRO A 219 16.99 -16.31 19.48
C PRO A 219 16.78 -17.29 18.32
N SER A 220 15.60 -17.26 17.69
CA SER A 220 15.22 -18.11 16.56
C SER A 220 15.33 -17.38 15.21
N ARG A 221 15.81 -16.13 15.21
CA ARG A 221 15.97 -15.33 14.00
C ARG A 221 17.03 -15.98 13.10
N PRO A 222 16.73 -16.21 11.81
CA PRO A 222 17.73 -16.69 10.87
C PRO A 222 18.97 -15.79 10.84
N THR A 223 20.15 -16.37 10.60
CA THR A 223 21.36 -15.58 10.34
C THR A 223 21.13 -14.72 9.09
N PRO A 224 21.38 -13.41 9.13
CA PRO A 224 21.23 -12.55 7.96
C PRO A 224 22.26 -12.93 6.88
N ALA A 225 21.88 -12.77 5.62
CA ALA A 225 22.83 -12.84 4.51
C ALA A 225 23.82 -11.66 4.58
N ALA A 226 24.95 -11.76 3.89
CA ALA A 226 25.96 -10.71 3.90
C ALA A 226 25.37 -9.36 3.45
N GLY A 227 25.55 -8.32 4.27
CA GLY A 227 25.02 -6.97 4.02
C GLY A 227 23.55 -6.76 4.38
N GLU A 228 22.85 -7.77 4.88
CA GLU A 228 21.44 -7.66 5.27
C GLU A 228 21.30 -7.32 6.76
N TYR A 229 20.53 -6.26 7.05
CA TYR A 229 20.28 -5.81 8.42
C TYR A 229 18.80 -5.82 8.80
N ALA A 230 17.91 -6.26 7.90
CA ALA A 230 16.48 -6.33 8.17
C ALA A 230 16.20 -7.21 9.41
N LEU A 231 15.38 -6.71 10.33
CA LEU A 231 14.98 -7.44 11.52
C LEU A 231 14.18 -8.69 11.15
N ILE A 232 13.21 -8.55 10.25
CA ILE A 232 12.30 -9.62 9.86
C ILE A 232 12.83 -10.35 8.63
N LEU A 233 13.33 -11.57 8.84
CA LEU A 233 13.96 -12.37 7.79
C LEU A 233 13.08 -13.53 7.30
N GLY A 234 13.15 -13.76 6.01
CA GLY A 234 12.66 -14.95 5.32
C GLY A 234 13.62 -16.14 5.44
N GLN A 235 13.32 -17.18 4.66
CA GLN A 235 14.23 -18.31 4.51
C GLN A 235 15.52 -17.86 3.80
N GLY A 236 16.68 -18.29 4.28
CA GLY A 236 17.98 -17.94 3.70
C GLY A 236 18.53 -16.58 4.13
N GLY A 237 17.97 -15.95 5.17
CA GLY A 237 18.56 -14.76 5.79
C GLY A 237 18.33 -13.45 5.04
N ARG A 238 17.43 -13.43 4.06
CA ARG A 238 17.02 -12.22 3.31
C ARG A 238 15.74 -11.62 3.88
N PRO A 239 15.44 -10.33 3.66
CA PRO A 239 14.18 -9.71 4.07
C PRO A 239 12.96 -10.44 3.48
N ILE A 240 11.84 -10.41 4.19
CA ILE A 240 10.56 -10.89 3.65
C ILE A 240 10.08 -9.97 2.52
N VAL A 241 9.25 -10.49 1.61
CA VAL A 241 8.65 -9.67 0.54
C VAL A 241 7.49 -8.81 1.07
N SER A 242 7.25 -7.64 0.45
CA SER A 242 6.22 -6.67 0.87
C SER A 242 4.79 -7.23 0.93
N ARG A 243 4.46 -8.21 0.10
CA ARG A 243 3.15 -8.90 0.12
C ARG A 243 2.97 -9.85 1.30
N TYR A 244 4.05 -10.26 1.96
CA TYR A 244 4.03 -11.32 2.97
C TYR A 244 3.18 -10.99 4.20
N PRO A 245 3.27 -9.79 4.82
CA PRO A 245 2.42 -9.45 5.97
C PRO A 245 0.93 -9.59 5.67
N ASN A 246 0.48 -9.14 4.49
CA ASN A 246 -0.94 -9.24 4.12
C ASN A 246 -1.40 -10.69 3.91
N MET A 247 -0.55 -11.52 3.27
CA MET A 247 -0.81 -12.96 3.14
C MET A 247 -0.91 -13.64 4.51
N LEU A 248 0.02 -13.32 5.42
CA LEU A 248 0.06 -13.86 6.77
C LEU A 248 -1.20 -13.48 7.56
N ILE A 249 -1.60 -12.20 7.55
CA ILE A 249 -2.78 -11.74 8.29
C ILE A 249 -4.05 -12.43 7.78
N ARG A 250 -4.20 -12.60 6.47
CA ARG A 250 -5.33 -13.36 5.90
C ARG A 250 -5.33 -14.81 6.38
N GLN A 251 -4.17 -15.45 6.44
CA GLN A 251 -4.06 -16.83 6.96
C GLN A 251 -4.41 -16.93 8.44
N MET A 252 -3.90 -16.01 9.28
CA MET A 252 -4.26 -15.96 10.70
C MET A 252 -5.76 -15.73 10.89
N ALA A 253 -6.33 -14.73 10.20
CA ALA A 253 -7.75 -14.40 10.27
C ALA A 253 -8.65 -15.56 9.80
N SER A 254 -8.23 -16.34 8.79
CA SER A 254 -9.00 -17.49 8.30
C SER A 254 -9.16 -18.63 9.32
N SER A 255 -8.38 -18.61 10.41
CA SER A 255 -8.47 -19.63 11.46
C SER A 255 -9.62 -19.41 12.45
N GLU A 256 -10.27 -18.24 12.42
CA GLU A 256 -11.39 -17.90 13.30
C GLU A 256 -12.61 -17.50 12.46
N PRO A 257 -13.79 -18.10 12.69
CA PRO A 257 -14.97 -17.89 11.85
C PRO A 257 -15.43 -16.44 11.69
N THR A 258 -15.41 -15.65 12.76
CA THR A 258 -15.84 -14.23 12.75
C THR A 258 -14.97 -13.39 11.84
N LEU A 259 -13.65 -13.58 11.89
CA LEU A 259 -12.68 -12.88 11.05
C LEU A 259 -12.66 -13.40 9.62
N ALA A 260 -12.84 -14.71 9.42
CA ALA A 260 -12.86 -15.34 8.11
C ALA A 260 -14.05 -14.88 7.25
N GLN A 261 -15.18 -14.59 7.87
CA GLN A 261 -16.43 -14.16 7.22
C GLN A 261 -16.56 -12.64 7.09
N ARG A 262 -15.62 -11.86 7.64
CA ARG A 262 -15.64 -10.40 7.63
C ARG A 262 -15.57 -9.84 6.19
N GLN A 263 -16.41 -8.84 5.92
CA GLN A 263 -16.36 -8.04 4.68
C GLN A 263 -16.20 -6.55 5.03
N PRO A 264 -15.16 -5.86 4.55
CA PRO A 264 -14.04 -6.38 3.76
C PRO A 264 -13.14 -7.34 4.56
N PRO A 265 -12.34 -8.20 3.91
CA PRO A 265 -11.48 -9.15 4.60
C PRO A 265 -10.44 -8.44 5.47
N VAL A 266 -9.99 -9.12 6.53
CA VAL A 266 -8.92 -8.60 7.39
C VAL A 266 -7.61 -8.53 6.59
N THR A 267 -7.04 -7.33 6.49
CA THR A 267 -5.76 -7.06 5.84
C THR A 267 -4.73 -6.59 6.84
N ALA A 268 -3.45 -6.63 6.46
CA ALA A 268 -2.39 -6.09 7.29
C ALA A 268 -2.57 -4.59 7.56
N ASP A 269 -3.07 -3.81 6.59
CA ASP A 269 -3.41 -2.41 6.81
C ASP A 269 -4.56 -2.23 7.80
N VAL A 270 -5.62 -3.06 7.75
CA VAL A 270 -6.71 -2.99 8.74
C VAL A 270 -6.18 -3.21 10.15
N VAL A 271 -5.31 -4.21 10.34
CA VAL A 271 -4.64 -4.46 11.63
C VAL A 271 -3.77 -3.25 12.04
N ALA A 272 -3.00 -2.70 11.10
CA ALA A 272 -2.16 -1.53 11.35
C ALA A 272 -2.94 -0.30 11.82
N HIS A 273 -4.09 -0.02 11.21
CA HIS A 273 -4.92 1.10 11.67
C HIS A 273 -5.66 0.82 12.97
N THR A 274 -5.80 -0.45 13.38
CA THR A 274 -6.57 -0.84 14.56
C THR A 274 -5.83 -0.45 15.85
N GLY A 275 -4.54 -0.75 15.95
CA GLY A 275 -3.76 -0.54 17.18
C GLY A 275 -4.01 -1.60 18.28
N PHE A 276 -3.16 -1.62 19.31
CA PHE A 276 -3.32 -2.49 20.48
C PHE A 276 -4.60 -2.22 21.28
N TRP A 277 -4.86 -0.94 21.55
CA TRP A 277 -5.97 -0.48 22.37
C TRP A 277 -6.83 0.49 21.57
N ASP A 278 -7.88 1.03 22.17
CA ASP A 278 -8.63 2.12 21.55
C ASP A 278 -7.75 3.37 21.55
N THR A 279 -6.76 3.38 20.65
CA THR A 279 -5.94 4.56 20.38
C THR A 279 -6.93 5.64 19.98
N PRO A 280 -7.03 6.74 20.75
CA PRO A 280 -7.92 7.84 20.41
C PRO A 280 -7.68 8.20 18.95
N PRO A 281 -8.73 8.51 18.16
CA PRO A 281 -8.53 8.97 16.79
C PRO A 281 -7.48 10.09 16.83
N ALA A 282 -6.45 9.95 15.98
CA ALA A 282 -5.40 10.95 15.89
C ALA A 282 -6.08 12.31 15.78
N GLY A 283 -5.87 13.17 16.78
CA GLY A 283 -6.44 14.51 16.77
C GLY A 283 -6.08 15.21 15.47
N PRO A 284 -6.91 16.16 14.98
CA PRO A 284 -6.65 16.84 13.73
C PRO A 284 -5.21 17.37 13.73
N ALA A 285 -4.47 17.01 12.67
CA ALA A 285 -3.13 17.53 12.45
C ALA A 285 -3.20 19.06 12.55
N ARG A 286 -2.43 19.63 13.48
CA ARG A 286 -2.24 21.07 13.62
C ARG A 286 -1.25 21.55 12.57
#